data_AF-A0A133V5N0-F1
#
_entry.id   AF-A0A133V5N0-F1
#
_cell.length_a   1.000
_cell.length_b   1.000
_cell.length_c   1.000
_cell.angle_alpha   90.00
_cell.angle_beta   90.00
_cell.angle_gamma   90.00
#
_symmetry.space_group_name_H-M   'P 1'
#
loop_
_entity.id
_entity.type
_entity.pdbx_description
1 polymer ?
#
loop_
_entity_poly.entity_id
_entity_poly.type
_entity_poly.pdbx_seq_one_letter_code
_entity_poly.pdbx_strand_id
1 'polypeptide(L)'
;MSEDEEDRGDNDQNVFESSEEHTERGKRRRIKLLRDQLEQVERELRERRRVHEKVNGDLRNEVDYSETMLDRVKKYGSPERENRRKEELRGKIDELKKERWREQVRAWRDTQDLMREARKLNRVLSDLSLRL
;
A
#
# COMPACT_ATOMS: atom_id res chain seq x y z
N MET A 1 -80.32 4.64 -2.81
CA MET A 1 -79.63 5.95 -2.87
C MET A 1 -79.13 6.24 -1.46
N SER A 2 -77.94 5.75 -1.13
CA SER A 2 -77.13 6.22 -0.01
C SER A 2 -75.68 6.06 -0.46
N GLU A 3 -75.15 7.21 -0.83
CA GLU A 3 -73.76 7.56 -1.07
C GLU A 3 -72.90 7.16 0.13
N ASP A 4 -71.76 6.52 -0.13
CA ASP A 4 -70.44 7.17 -0.13
C ASP A 4 -69.35 6.23 0.40
N GLU A 5 -68.34 6.13 -0.46
CA GLU A 5 -67.03 5.55 -0.27
C GLU A 5 -66.29 6.22 0.89
N GLU A 6 -65.54 5.47 1.69
CA GLU A 6 -64.19 5.87 2.09
C GLU A 6 -63.34 4.61 2.34
N ASP A 7 -62.76 4.13 1.24
CA ASP A 7 -61.63 3.21 1.23
C ASP A 7 -60.38 3.98 1.66
N ARG A 8 -60.03 3.92 2.95
CA ARG A 8 -58.78 4.46 3.49
C ARG A 8 -57.91 3.32 4.01
N GLY A 9 -57.27 2.61 3.09
CA GLY A 9 -56.41 1.47 3.41
C GLY A 9 -54.96 1.52 2.94
N ASP A 10 -54.60 2.34 1.94
CA ASP A 10 -53.40 2.02 1.11
C ASP A 10 -52.31 3.11 1.01
N ASN A 11 -52.21 4.04 1.97
CA ASN A 11 -51.22 5.13 1.88
C ASN A 11 -49.97 5.00 2.77
N ASP A 12 -49.92 4.02 3.68
CA ASP A 12 -48.75 3.82 4.57
C ASP A 12 -47.67 2.88 4.00
N GLN A 13 -47.99 2.04 3.00
CA GLN A 13 -46.99 1.14 2.39
C GLN A 13 -45.98 1.89 1.49
N ASN A 14 -46.39 2.97 0.81
CA ASN A 14 -45.54 3.71 -0.13
C ASN A 14 -44.41 4.52 0.53
N VAL A 15 -44.61 4.98 1.77
CA VAL A 15 -43.61 5.76 2.53
C VAL A 15 -42.50 4.84 3.09
N PHE A 16 -42.84 3.58 3.38
CA PHE A 16 -41.88 2.61 3.89
C PHE A 16 -40.98 2.04 2.77
N GLU A 17 -41.55 1.70 1.60
CA GLU A 17 -40.78 1.23 0.44
C GLU A 17 -39.79 2.29 -0.08
N SER A 18 -40.21 3.56 -0.15
CA SER A 18 -39.32 4.65 -0.60
C SER A 18 -38.19 4.97 0.38
N SER A 19 -38.41 4.77 1.69
CA SER A 19 -37.40 4.89 2.75
C SER A 19 -36.36 3.77 2.67
N GLU A 20 -36.81 2.52 2.49
CA GLU A 20 -35.91 1.36 2.34
C GLU A 20 -35.05 1.46 1.06
N GLU A 21 -35.65 1.85 -0.08
CA GLU A 21 -34.91 2.09 -1.32
C GLU A 21 -33.83 3.18 -1.18
N HIS A 22 -34.12 4.25 -0.43
CA HIS A 22 -33.14 5.31 -0.17
C HIS A 22 -31.99 4.84 0.72
N THR A 23 -32.26 3.99 1.71
CA THR A 23 -31.21 3.39 2.55
C THR A 23 -30.36 2.40 1.76
N GLU A 24 -30.95 1.56 0.90
CA GLU A 24 -30.20 0.66 0.02
C GLU A 24 -29.30 1.41 -0.97
N ARG A 25 -29.83 2.46 -1.61
CA ARG A 25 -29.07 3.27 -2.56
C ARG A 25 -27.89 3.96 -1.88
N GLY A 26 -28.07 4.42 -0.64
CA GLY A 26 -27.01 4.95 0.21
C GLY A 26 -25.93 3.91 0.54
N LYS A 27 -26.34 2.71 0.98
CA LYS A 27 -25.41 1.59 1.26
C LYS A 27 -24.63 1.17 0.02
N ARG A 28 -25.27 1.08 -1.16
CA ARG A 28 -24.62 0.76 -2.44
C ARG A 28 -23.56 1.80 -2.82
N ARG A 29 -23.84 3.10 -2.64
CA ARG A 29 -22.85 4.18 -2.83
C ARG A 29 -21.66 4.03 -1.88
N ARG A 30 -21.92 3.68 -0.62
CA ARG A 30 -20.86 3.47 0.38
C ARG A 30 -19.98 2.26 0.05
N ILE A 31 -20.57 1.16 -0.41
CA ILE A 31 -19.82 -0.01 -0.89
C ILE A 31 -18.93 0.39 -2.07
N LYS A 32 -19.46 1.13 -3.05
CA LYS A 32 -18.67 1.59 -4.20
C LYS A 32 -17.46 2.41 -3.74
N LEU A 33 -17.67 3.38 -2.85
CA LEU A 33 -16.59 4.21 -2.32
C LEU A 33 -15.52 3.38 -1.59
N LEU A 34 -15.91 2.37 -0.80
CA LEU A 34 -14.96 1.48 -0.13
C LEU A 34 -14.18 0.61 -1.12
N ARG A 35 -14.80 0.16 -2.22
CA ARG A 35 -14.11 -0.56 -3.30
C ARG A 35 -13.09 0.34 -4.00
N ASP A 36 -13.48 1.57 -4.32
CA ASP A 36 -12.59 2.55 -4.95
C ASP A 36 -11.37 2.85 -4.04
N GLN A 37 -11.59 2.97 -2.72
CA GLN A 37 -10.54 3.13 -1.72
C GLN A 37 -9.61 1.90 -1.64
N LEU A 38 -10.16 0.68 -1.68
CA LEU A 38 -9.35 -0.54 -1.72
C LEU A 38 -8.47 -0.60 -2.97
N GLU A 39 -9.03 -0.29 -4.13
CA GLU A 39 -8.28 -0.24 -5.39
C GLU A 39 -7.16 0.81 -5.34
N GLN A 40 -7.39 1.94 -4.68
CA GLN A 40 -6.36 2.94 -4.44
C GLN A 40 -5.21 2.38 -3.59
N VAL A 41 -5.51 1.72 -2.47
CA VAL A 41 -4.49 1.09 -1.60
C VAL A 41 -3.71 0.02 -2.36
N GLU A 42 -4.36 -0.78 -3.21
CA GLU A 42 -3.69 -1.78 -4.05
C GLU A 42 -2.77 -1.17 -5.11
N ARG A 43 -3.16 -0.02 -5.68
CA ARG A 43 -2.29 0.75 -6.58
C ARG A 43 -1.07 1.28 -5.85
N GLU A 44 -1.28 1.87 -4.67
CA GLU A 44 -0.21 2.41 -3.85
C GLU A 44 0.78 1.33 -3.39
N LEU A 45 0.28 0.15 -3.00
CA LEU A 45 1.12 -1.02 -2.69
C LEU A 45 2.03 -1.41 -3.86
N ARG A 46 1.48 -1.45 -5.07
CA ARG A 46 2.26 -1.77 -6.28
C ARG A 46 3.30 -0.71 -6.60
N GLU A 47 2.94 0.56 -6.46
CA GLU A 47 3.85 1.68 -6.71
C GLU A 47 5.00 1.71 -5.68
N ARG A 48 4.69 1.65 -4.38
CA ARG A 48 5.72 1.61 -3.34
C ARG A 48 6.65 0.42 -3.48
N ARG A 49 6.11 -0.76 -3.80
CA ARG A 49 6.94 -1.95 -4.09
C ARG A 49 7.95 -1.66 -5.21
N ARG A 50 7.51 -1.07 -6.33
CA ARG A 50 8.40 -0.73 -7.45
C ARG A 50 9.49 0.27 -7.05
N VAL A 51 9.13 1.28 -6.25
CA VAL A 51 10.09 2.27 -5.75
C VAL A 51 11.16 1.58 -4.89
N HIS A 52 10.76 0.79 -3.91
CA HIS A 52 11.70 0.09 -3.03
C HIS A 52 12.54 -0.95 -3.77
N GLU A 53 11.96 -1.68 -4.73
CA GLU A 53 12.71 -2.62 -5.59
C GLU A 53 13.79 -1.90 -6.38
N LYS A 54 13.48 -0.73 -6.96
CA LYS A 54 14.45 0.10 -7.67
C LYS A 54 15.57 0.57 -6.75
N VAL A 55 15.25 1.19 -5.62
CA VAL A 55 16.25 1.71 -4.67
C VAL A 55 17.16 0.58 -4.15
N ASN A 56 16.57 -0.57 -3.79
CA ASN A 56 17.35 -1.73 -3.35
C ASN A 56 18.23 -2.31 -4.48
N GLY A 57 17.78 -2.25 -5.74
CA GLY A 57 18.58 -2.58 -6.91
C GLY A 57 19.76 -1.64 -7.10
N ASP A 58 19.54 -0.33 -7.02
CA ASP A 58 20.58 0.70 -7.14
C ASP A 58 21.63 0.55 -6.03
N LEU A 59 21.21 0.39 -4.78
CA LEU A 59 22.10 0.15 -3.64
C LEU A 59 22.91 -1.15 -3.79
N ARG A 60 22.29 -2.21 -4.30
CA ARG A 60 23.00 -3.47 -4.57
C ARG A 60 24.09 -3.27 -5.63
N ASN A 61 23.77 -2.61 -6.73
CA ASN A 61 24.73 -2.34 -7.80
C ASN A 61 25.92 -1.49 -7.29
N GLU A 62 25.67 -0.51 -6.43
CA GLU A 62 26.72 0.29 -5.80
C GLU A 62 27.63 -0.52 -4.86
N VAL A 63 27.06 -1.45 -4.10
CA VAL A 63 27.84 -2.38 -3.27
C VAL A 63 28.72 -3.25 -4.16
N ASP A 64 28.14 -3.90 -5.17
CA ASP A 64 28.86 -4.81 -6.08
C ASP A 64 30.00 -4.08 -6.82
N TYR A 65 29.76 -2.84 -7.26
CA TYR A 65 30.79 -1.98 -7.84
C TYR A 65 31.91 -1.67 -6.84
N SER A 66 31.56 -1.27 -5.63
CA SER A 66 32.53 -0.91 -4.59
C SER A 66 33.38 -2.12 -4.15
N GLU A 67 32.77 -3.30 -4.06
CA GLU A 67 33.45 -4.57 -3.80
C GLU A 67 34.41 -4.93 -4.94
N THR A 68 33.98 -4.77 -6.20
CA THR A 68 34.84 -4.97 -7.37
C THR A 68 36.05 -4.02 -7.36
N MET A 69 35.83 -2.76 -7.01
CA MET A 69 36.91 -1.77 -6.88
C MET A 69 37.86 -2.11 -5.74
N LEU A 70 37.34 -2.59 -4.60
CA LEU A 70 38.16 -3.03 -3.48
C LEU A 70 39.06 -4.20 -3.89
N ASP A 71 38.53 -5.15 -4.65
CA ASP A 71 39.31 -6.29 -5.14
C ASP A 71 40.36 -5.89 -6.17
N ARG A 72 40.08 -4.90 -7.03
CA ARG A 72 41.10 -4.32 -7.92
C ARG A 72 42.22 -3.66 -7.14
N VAL A 73 41.89 -2.89 -6.10
CA VAL A 73 42.89 -2.26 -5.22
C VAL A 73 43.74 -3.32 -4.52
N LYS A 74 43.14 -4.41 -4.03
CA LYS A 74 43.91 -5.53 -3.41
C LYS A 74 44.87 -6.21 -4.39
N LYS A 75 44.50 -6.31 -5.67
CA LYS A 75 45.28 -7.05 -6.68
C LYS A 75 46.37 -6.20 -7.33
N TYR A 76 46.09 -4.91 -7.55
CA TYR A 76 46.90 -4.03 -8.39
C TYR A 76 47.28 -2.71 -7.72
N GLY A 77 46.90 -2.50 -6.46
CA GLY A 77 47.16 -1.26 -5.74
C GLY A 77 48.63 -1.05 -5.42
N SER A 78 49.10 0.19 -5.55
CA SER A 78 50.44 0.57 -5.10
C SER A 78 50.51 0.54 -3.56
N PRO A 79 51.55 -0.07 -2.95
CA PRO A 79 51.67 -0.25 -1.50
C PRO A 79 51.47 1.04 -0.68
N GLU A 80 51.88 2.19 -1.20
CA GLU A 80 51.86 3.48 -0.49
C GLU A 80 50.45 4.07 -0.30
N ARG A 81 49.50 3.76 -1.19
CA ARG A 81 48.13 4.30 -1.15
C ARG A 81 47.05 3.24 -0.93
N GLU A 82 47.45 1.98 -0.93
CA GLU A 82 46.54 0.84 -0.91
C GLU A 82 45.72 0.75 0.39
N ASN A 83 46.37 0.90 1.55
CA ASN A 83 45.70 0.73 2.85
C ASN A 83 44.60 1.76 3.07
N ARG A 84 44.89 3.04 2.85
CA ARG A 84 43.90 4.12 2.96
C ARG A 84 42.73 3.89 2.00
N ARG A 85 43.01 3.52 0.75
CA ARG A 85 41.96 3.28 -0.25
C ARG A 85 41.10 2.06 0.07
N LYS A 86 41.70 0.98 0.60
CA LYS A 86 40.97 -0.21 1.08
C LYS A 86 40.03 0.15 2.22
N GLU A 87 40.49 0.95 3.17
CA GLU A 87 39.70 1.40 4.31
C GLU A 87 38.51 2.27 3.88
N GLU A 88 38.74 3.24 3.00
CA GLU A 88 37.69 4.06 2.39
C GLU A 88 36.61 3.20 1.70
N LEU A 89 37.03 2.22 0.89
CA LEU A 89 36.10 1.34 0.17
C LEU A 89 35.33 0.42 1.10
N ARG A 90 35.98 -0.13 2.14
CA ARG A 90 35.30 -0.94 3.18
C ARG A 90 34.25 -0.12 3.92
N GLY A 91 34.62 1.10 4.35
CA GLY A 91 33.67 2.01 4.99
C GLY A 91 32.49 2.34 4.08
N LYS A 92 32.73 2.62 2.79
CA LYS A 92 31.66 2.84 1.81
C LYS A 92 30.73 1.62 1.68
N ILE A 93 31.30 0.41 1.55
CA ILE A 93 30.53 -0.83 1.43
C ILE A 93 29.66 -1.04 2.68
N ASP A 94 30.19 -0.81 3.87
CA ASP A 94 29.46 -0.98 5.12
C ASP A 94 28.31 0.02 5.24
N GLU A 95 28.52 1.29 4.89
CA GLU A 95 27.45 2.29 4.86
C GLU A 95 26.36 1.95 3.84
N LEU A 96 26.73 1.55 2.61
CA LEU A 96 25.77 1.10 1.60
C LEU A 96 24.95 -0.12 2.08
N LYS A 97 25.59 -1.07 2.77
CA LYS A 97 24.90 -2.23 3.36
C LYS A 97 23.92 -1.81 4.46
N LYS A 98 24.30 -0.85 5.31
CA LYS A 98 23.41 -0.28 6.34
C LYS A 98 22.24 0.46 5.72
N GLU A 99 22.48 1.26 4.68
CA GLU A 99 21.42 1.98 3.95
C GLU A 99 20.44 1.01 3.31
N ARG A 100 20.94 -0.04 2.66
CA ARG A 100 20.11 -1.10 2.09
C ARG A 100 19.25 -1.79 3.14
N TRP A 101 19.81 -2.09 4.31
CA TRP A 101 19.03 -2.63 5.42
C TRP A 101 17.93 -1.66 5.88
N ARG A 102 18.26 -0.38 6.06
CA ARG A 102 17.27 0.66 6.44
C ARG A 102 16.15 0.75 5.41
N GLU A 103 16.48 0.67 4.13
CA GLU A 103 15.50 0.71 3.05
C GLU A 103 14.58 -0.50 3.05
N GLN A 104 15.12 -1.72 3.27
CA GLN A 104 14.30 -2.92 3.42
C GLN A 104 13.33 -2.82 4.60
N VAL A 105 13.78 -2.25 5.73
CA VAL A 105 12.92 -2.02 6.89
C VAL A 105 11.82 -1.01 6.57
N ARG A 106 12.13 0.09 5.86
CA ARG A 106 11.13 1.07 5.41
C ARG A 106 10.10 0.42 4.49
N ALA A 107 10.55 -0.30 3.46
CA ALA A 107 9.70 -1.00 2.52
C ALA A 107 8.73 -1.97 3.22
N TRP A 108 9.24 -2.72 4.20
CA TRP A 108 8.42 -3.63 4.98
C TRP A 108 7.35 -2.88 5.81
N ARG A 109 7.72 -1.81 6.50
CA ARG A 109 6.76 -1.00 7.29
C ARG A 109 5.68 -0.39 6.41
N ASP A 110 6.05 0.23 5.30
CA ASP A 110 5.12 0.83 4.35
C ASP A 110 4.12 -0.19 3.81
N THR A 111 4.61 -1.38 3.47
CA THR A 111 3.75 -2.49 3.03
C THR A 111 2.82 -2.93 4.16
N GLN A 112 3.31 -3.07 5.39
CA GLN A 112 2.49 -3.47 6.55
C GLN A 112 1.37 -2.47 6.84
N ASP A 113 1.66 -1.17 6.77
CA ASP A 113 0.68 -0.14 7.06
C ASP A 113 -0.43 -0.09 6.00
N LEU A 114 -0.08 -0.18 4.72
CA LEU A 114 -1.06 -0.29 3.64
C LEU A 114 -1.89 -1.59 3.74
N MET A 115 -1.28 -2.72 4.09
CA MET A 115 -2.02 -3.97 4.32
C MET A 115 -2.95 -3.90 5.55
N ARG A 116 -2.60 -3.12 6.58
CA ARG A 116 -3.49 -2.86 7.72
C ARG A 116 -4.69 -2.03 7.28
N GLU A 117 -4.46 -1.00 6.47
CA GLU A 117 -5.53 -0.18 5.89
C GLU A 117 -6.47 -1.01 5.01
N ALA A 118 -5.93 -1.79 4.09
CA ALA A 118 -6.71 -2.69 3.24
C ALA A 118 -7.57 -3.66 4.06
N ARG A 119 -7.02 -4.25 5.14
CA ARG A 119 -7.79 -5.12 6.05
C ARG A 119 -8.92 -4.38 6.77
N LYS A 120 -8.72 -3.14 7.19
CA LYS A 120 -9.78 -2.33 7.80
C LYS A 120 -10.90 -2.03 6.80
N LEU A 121 -10.55 -1.60 5.59
CA LEU A 121 -11.50 -1.33 4.52
C LEU A 121 -12.31 -2.57 4.15
N ASN A 122 -11.64 -3.72 4.00
CA ASN A 122 -12.29 -4.99 3.72
C ASN A 122 -13.29 -5.41 4.81
N ARG A 123 -12.94 -5.25 6.09
CA ARG A 123 -13.88 -5.54 7.19
C ARG A 123 -15.14 -4.68 7.10
N VAL A 124 -14.97 -3.37 6.91
CA VAL A 124 -16.11 -2.44 6.78
C VAL A 124 -16.96 -2.77 5.54
N LEU A 125 -16.32 -3.13 4.43
CA LEU A 125 -17.01 -3.54 3.21
C LEU A 125 -17.79 -4.84 3.40
N SER A 126 -17.19 -5.85 4.05
CA SER A 126 -17.87 -7.10 4.37
C SER A 126 -19.06 -6.86 5.29
N ASP A 127 -18.90 -6.07 6.34
CA ASP A 127 -19.99 -5.74 7.27
C ASP A 127 -21.15 -5.03 6.57
N LEU A 128 -20.85 -4.10 5.66
CA LEU A 128 -21.88 -3.40 4.87
C LEU A 128 -22.54 -4.30 3.83
N SER A 129 -21.78 -5.22 3.23
CA SER A 129 -22.30 -6.14 2.21
C SER A 129 -23.17 -7.24 2.81
N LEU A 130 -22.95 -7.62 4.07
CA LEU A 130 -23.80 -8.58 4.79
C LEU A 130 -25.10 -7.97 5.34
N ARG A 131 -25.18 -6.63 5.40
CA ARG A 131 -26.34 -5.85 5.90
C ARG A 131 -27.13 -5.17 4.78
N LEU A 132 -26.80 -5.50 3.54
CA LEU A 132 -27.48 -5.13 2.29
C LEU A 132 -28.15 -6.39 1.75
#